data_AF-A0A7C5UW39-F1
#
_entry.id   AF-A0A7C5UW39-F1
#
_cell.length_a   1.000
_cell.length_b   1.000
_cell.length_c   1.000
_cell.angle_alpha   90.00
_cell.angle_beta   90.00
_cell.angle_gamma   90.00
#
_symmetry.space_group_name_H-M   'P 1'
#
loop_
_entity.id
_entity.type
_entity.pdbx_description
1 polymer ?
#
loop_
_entity_poly.entity_id
_entity_poly.type
_entity_poly.pdbx_seq_one_letter_code
_entity_poly.pdbx_strand_id
1 'polypeptide(L)'
;MFNNEKDWKECLNEEDKKVLEELITATKKHKCAYSQADDVKVAQLWCALVEMKKELDSTKAMLGKVEEPFKAIVEVGEAEKKKAIERIISEIVKPTDKETQEATRKLVESLMKF
;
A
#
# COMPACT_ATOMS: atom_id res chain seq x y z
N MET A 1 37.93 21.46 -29.39
CA MET A 1 37.60 20.99 -28.03
C MET A 1 36.15 20.58 -28.03
N PHE A 2 35.88 19.27 -27.90
CA PHE A 2 34.52 18.77 -27.82
C PHE A 2 33.93 19.20 -26.47
N ASN A 3 32.99 20.15 -26.48
CA ASN A 3 32.18 20.45 -25.31
C ASN A 3 30.71 20.61 -25.73
N ASN A 4 30.24 19.64 -26.53
CA ASN A 4 28.82 19.33 -26.65
C ASN A 4 28.54 18.15 -25.70
N GLU A 5 28.80 18.31 -24.40
CA GLU A 5 28.19 17.42 -23.41
C GLU A 5 26.69 17.70 -23.49
N LYS A 6 25.96 16.84 -24.20
CA LYS A 6 24.50 16.82 -24.13
C LYS A 6 24.10 16.75 -22.67
N ASP A 7 23.21 17.66 -22.24
CA ASP A 7 22.63 17.55 -20.90
C ASP A 7 21.97 16.17 -20.82
N TRP A 8 22.44 15.33 -19.89
CA TRP A 8 21.92 13.97 -19.73
C TRP A 8 20.41 13.96 -19.47
N LYS A 9 19.84 15.07 -18.98
CA LYS A 9 18.40 15.25 -18.81
C LYS A 9 17.65 15.24 -20.14
N GLU A 10 18.29 15.57 -21.26
CA GLU A 10 17.71 15.42 -22.59
C GLU A 10 17.42 13.95 -22.94
N CYS A 11 18.07 13.00 -22.26
CA CYS A 11 17.82 11.57 -22.41
C CYS A 11 16.63 11.07 -21.58
N LEU A 12 16.03 11.92 -20.73
CA LEU A 12 14.81 11.61 -20.00
C LEU A 12 13.57 11.93 -20.85
N ASN A 13 12.50 11.15 -20.66
CA ASN A 13 11.18 11.54 -21.18
C ASN A 13 10.61 12.71 -20.34
N GLU A 14 9.53 13.33 -20.84
CA GLU A 14 8.94 14.51 -20.17
C GLU A 14 8.35 14.21 -18.79
N GLU A 15 7.87 12.98 -18.56
CA GLU A 15 7.35 12.56 -17.26
C GLU A 15 8.48 12.46 -16.22
N ASP A 16 9.58 11.80 -16.56
CA ASP A 16 10.74 11.65 -15.70
C ASP A 16 11.43 13.00 -15.43
N LYS A 17 11.46 13.91 -16.40
CA LYS A 17 11.95 15.29 -16.19
C LYS A 17 11.11 16.02 -15.15
N LYS A 18 9.78 15.88 -15.21
CA LYS A 18 8.87 16.49 -14.25
C LYS A 18 9.09 15.91 -12.85
N VAL A 19 9.21 14.58 -12.71
CA VAL A 19 9.52 13.93 -11.43
C VAL A 19 10.85 14.44 -10.87
N LEU A 20 11.89 14.55 -11.72
CA LEU A 20 13.18 15.10 -11.32
C LEU A 20 13.07 16.56 -10.82
N GLU A 21 12.27 17.38 -11.48
CA GLU A 21 12.07 18.78 -11.13
C GLU A 21 11.31 18.96 -9.81
N GLU A 22 10.32 18.10 -9.56
CA GLU A 22 9.61 17.99 -8.28
C GLU A 22 10.57 17.59 -7.15
N LEU A 23 11.40 16.56 -7.38
CA LEU A 23 12.41 16.10 -6.42
C LEU A 23 13.44 17.19 -6.07
N ILE A 24 13.96 17.89 -7.10
CA ILE A 24 14.88 19.02 -6.91
C ILE A 24 14.20 20.13 -6.10
N THR A 25 12.92 20.40 -6.37
CA THR A 25 12.16 21.43 -5.68
C THR A 25 11.91 21.08 -4.21
N ALA A 26 11.50 19.84 -3.91
CA ALA A 26 11.35 19.34 -2.54
C ALA A 26 12.67 19.43 -1.74
N THR A 27 13.80 19.24 -2.42
CA THR A 27 15.13 19.29 -1.83
C THR A 27 15.60 20.71 -1.46
N LYS A 28 15.00 21.77 -2.05
CA LYS A 28 15.43 23.17 -1.81
C LYS A 28 15.39 23.60 -0.35
N LYS A 29 14.54 22.99 0.49
CA LYS A 29 14.52 23.28 1.94
C LYS A 29 15.81 22.92 2.67
N HIS A 30 16.64 22.05 2.08
CA HIS A 30 17.96 21.68 2.58
C HIS A 30 19.10 22.50 1.98
N LYS A 31 18.79 23.60 1.29
CA LYS A 31 19.81 24.42 0.61
C LYS A 31 20.96 24.82 1.49
N CYS A 32 20.68 25.23 2.72
CA CYS A 32 21.70 25.58 3.70
C CYS A 32 22.71 24.44 3.92
N ALA A 33 22.26 23.19 3.93
CA ALA A 33 23.12 22.03 4.14
C ALA A 33 23.95 21.71 2.90
N TYR A 34 23.31 21.51 1.73
CA TYR A 34 24.04 21.06 0.54
C TYR A 34 24.93 22.15 -0.07
N SER A 35 24.62 23.44 0.14
CA SER A 35 25.45 24.53 -0.41
C SER A 35 26.79 24.72 0.32
N GLN A 36 26.93 24.11 1.50
CA GLN A 36 28.16 24.15 2.30
C GLN A 36 29.04 22.91 2.10
N ALA A 37 28.59 21.94 1.29
CA ALA A 37 29.34 20.72 1.02
C ALA A 37 30.40 20.95 -0.07
N ASP A 38 31.51 20.21 0.04
CA ASP A 38 32.58 20.21 -0.97
C ASP A 38 32.06 19.77 -2.35
N ASP A 39 31.17 18.79 -2.38
CA ASP A 39 30.40 18.41 -3.56
C ASP A 39 28.92 18.72 -3.37
N VAL A 40 28.52 19.89 -3.86
CA VAL A 40 27.14 20.39 -3.80
C VAL A 40 26.15 19.45 -4.50
N LYS A 41 26.54 18.83 -5.63
CA LYS A 41 25.64 17.98 -6.42
C LYS A 41 25.38 16.66 -5.71
N VAL A 42 26.43 16.04 -5.15
CA VAL A 42 26.31 14.82 -4.34
C VAL A 42 25.53 15.09 -3.06
N ALA A 43 25.79 16.21 -2.39
CA ALA A 43 25.03 16.60 -1.19
C ALA A 43 23.55 16.85 -1.50
N GLN A 44 23.25 17.51 -2.62
CA GLN A 44 21.87 17.70 -3.08
C GLN A 44 21.17 16.36 -3.35
N LEU A 45 21.86 15.39 -3.95
CA LEU A 45 21.34 14.03 -4.16
C LEU A 45 21.02 13.35 -2.81
N TRP A 46 21.91 13.44 -1.83
CA TRP A 46 21.64 12.89 -0.49
C TRP A 46 20.45 13.56 0.19
N CYS A 47 20.32 14.88 0.07
CA CYS A 47 19.14 15.59 0.58
C CYS A 47 17.84 15.14 -0.12
N ALA A 48 17.89 14.86 -1.43
CA ALA A 48 16.75 14.30 -2.16
C ALA A 48 16.37 12.90 -1.66
N LEU A 49 17.36 12.03 -1.41
CA LEU A 49 17.13 10.69 -0.84
C LEU A 49 16.49 10.75 0.55
N VAL A 50 16.88 11.73 1.38
CA VAL A 50 16.24 11.96 2.69
C VAL A 50 14.76 12.30 2.53
N GLU A 51 14.39 13.12 1.54
CA GLU A 51 13.00 13.46 1.28
C GLU A 51 12.19 12.26 0.76
N MET A 52 12.74 11.50 -0.17
CA MET A 52 12.12 10.25 -0.61
C MET A 52 11.90 9.27 0.54
N LYS A 53 12.85 9.16 1.48
CA LYS A 53 12.69 8.30 2.66
C LYS A 53 11.54 8.76 3.56
N LYS A 54 11.38 10.07 3.76
CA LYS A 54 10.26 10.62 4.55
C LYS A 54 8.92 10.34 3.89
N GLU A 55 8.82 10.50 2.58
CA GLU A 55 7.58 10.18 1.84
C GLU A 55 7.26 8.69 1.89
N LEU A 56 8.28 7.82 1.75
CA LEU A 56 8.12 6.38 1.90
C LEU A 56 7.62 6.00 3.30
N ASP A 57 8.18 6.60 4.34
CA ASP A 57 7.76 6.36 5.72
C ASP A 57 6.34 6.87 6.00
N SER A 58 6.00 8.05 5.46
CA SER A 58 4.64 8.60 5.53
C SER A 58 3.63 7.67 4.85
N THR A 59 3.97 7.17 3.66
CA THR A 59 3.14 6.22 2.91
C THR A 59 2.94 4.91 3.66
N LYS A 60 4.02 4.35 4.21
CA LYS A 60 3.95 3.14 5.05
C LYS A 60 3.10 3.35 6.29
N ALA A 61 3.21 4.51 6.94
CA ALA A 61 2.40 4.83 8.11
C ALA A 61 0.92 4.97 7.75
N MET A 62 0.59 5.58 6.60
CA MET A 62 -0.79 5.64 6.11
C MET A 62 -1.34 4.24 5.78
N LEU A 63 -0.54 3.39 5.14
CA LEU A 63 -0.93 2.02 4.84
C LEU A 63 -1.18 1.20 6.11
N GLY A 64 -0.31 1.33 7.11
CA GLY A 64 -0.48 0.67 8.40
C GLY A 64 -1.75 1.10 9.15
N LYS A 65 -2.18 2.37 8.98
CA LYS A 65 -3.43 2.87 9.59
C LYS A 65 -4.69 2.26 8.97
N VAL A 66 -4.63 1.84 7.70
CA VAL A 66 -5.79 1.27 7.00
C VAL A 66 -5.84 -0.25 7.10
N GLU A 67 -4.72 -0.92 7.38
CA GLU A 67 -4.63 -2.38 7.46
C GLU A 67 -5.62 -3.00 8.47
N GLU A 68 -5.61 -2.53 9.71
CA GLU A 68 -6.50 -3.06 10.76
C GLU A 68 -7.99 -2.78 10.49
N PRO A 69 -8.41 -1.57 10.08
CA PRO A 69 -9.77 -1.35 9.60
C PRO A 69 -10.19 -2.29 8.46
N PHE A 70 -9.31 -2.54 7.49
CA PHE A 70 -9.62 -3.47 6.40
C PHE A 70 -9.77 -4.91 6.89
N LYS A 71 -8.91 -5.39 7.80
CA LYS A 71 -9.07 -6.71 8.43
C LYS A 71 -10.42 -6.81 9.14
N ALA A 72 -10.79 -5.81 9.94
CA ALA A 72 -12.08 -5.79 10.63
C ALA A 72 -13.27 -5.83 9.65
N ILE A 73 -13.20 -5.09 8.53
CA ILE A 73 -14.23 -5.14 7.48
C ILE A 73 -14.34 -6.54 6.87
N VAL A 74 -13.21 -7.20 6.59
CA VAL A 74 -13.18 -8.57 6.07
C VAL A 74 -13.79 -9.54 7.07
N GLU A 75 -13.40 -9.48 8.35
CA GLU A 75 -13.93 -10.34 9.41
C GLU A 75 -15.45 -10.19 9.59
N VAL A 76 -15.97 -8.95 9.56
CA VAL A 76 -17.41 -8.70 9.60
C VAL A 76 -18.11 -9.29 8.37
N GLY A 77 -17.53 -9.11 7.18
CA GLY A 77 -18.05 -9.70 5.94
C GLY A 77 -18.11 -11.24 6.00
N GLU A 78 -17.06 -11.88 6.51
CA GLU A 78 -17.01 -13.34 6.69
C GLU A 78 -18.04 -13.83 7.72
N ALA A 79 -18.21 -13.11 8.82
CA ALA A 79 -19.21 -13.42 9.85
C ALA A 79 -20.64 -13.33 9.29
N GLU A 80 -20.95 -12.29 8.51
CA GLU A 80 -22.25 -12.14 7.87
C GLU A 80 -22.48 -13.17 6.76
N LYS A 81 -21.44 -13.51 5.96
CA LYS A 81 -21.49 -14.63 4.99
C LYS A 81 -21.86 -15.94 5.68
N LYS A 82 -21.19 -16.24 6.81
CA LYS A 82 -21.46 -17.44 7.59
C LYS A 82 -22.90 -17.49 8.10
N LYS A 83 -23.40 -16.41 8.71
CA LYS A 83 -24.79 -16.33 9.20
C LYS A 83 -25.80 -16.53 8.07
N ALA A 84 -25.55 -15.95 6.89
CA ALA A 84 -26.43 -16.11 5.73
C ALA A 84 -26.48 -17.58 5.26
N ILE A 85 -25.33 -18.25 5.18
CA ILE A 85 -25.25 -19.68 4.82
C ILE A 85 -25.95 -20.55 5.89
N GLU A 86 -25.70 -20.29 7.18
CA GLU A 86 -26.36 -21.01 8.28
C GLU A 86 -27.88 -20.90 8.20
N ARG A 87 -28.41 -19.71 7.94
CA ARG A 87 -29.84 -19.48 7.78
C ARG A 87 -30.42 -20.28 6.61
N ILE A 88 -29.79 -20.18 5.42
CA ILE A 88 -30.25 -20.88 4.21
C ILE A 88 -30.24 -22.40 4.41
N ILE A 89 -29.16 -22.96 4.95
CA ILE A 89 -29.06 -24.41 5.17
C ILE A 89 -30.05 -24.87 6.25
N SER A 90 -30.25 -24.09 7.32
CA SER A 90 -31.22 -24.43 8.37
C SER A 90 -32.66 -24.43 7.87
N GLU A 91 -33.01 -23.50 6.97
CA GLU A 91 -34.33 -23.46 6.33
C GLU A 91 -34.58 -24.67 5.41
N ILE A 92 -33.53 -25.15 4.72
CA ILE A 92 -33.59 -26.29 3.80
C ILE A 92 -33.62 -27.63 4.56
N VAL A 93 -32.66 -27.83 5.47
CA VAL A 93 -32.43 -29.11 6.16
C VAL A 93 -33.39 -29.30 7.33
N LYS A 94 -33.83 -28.20 7.98
CA LYS A 94 -34.71 -28.21 9.17
C LYS A 94 -34.27 -29.24 10.22
N PRO A 95 -33.03 -29.15 10.72
CA PRO A 95 -32.48 -30.15 11.64
C PRO A 95 -33.28 -30.17 12.95
N THR A 96 -33.77 -31.35 13.35
CA THR A 96 -34.61 -31.53 14.55
C THR A 96 -33.91 -32.32 15.65
N ASP A 97 -32.85 -33.04 15.32
CA ASP A 97 -32.08 -33.89 16.22
C ASP A 97 -30.58 -33.52 16.21
N LYS A 98 -29.82 -34.06 17.16
CA LYS A 98 -28.40 -33.71 17.30
C LYS A 98 -27.54 -34.14 16.10
N GLU A 99 -27.89 -35.24 15.44
CA GLU A 99 -27.13 -35.76 14.30
C GLU A 99 -27.33 -34.86 13.07
N THR A 100 -28.57 -34.43 12.84
CA THR A 100 -28.88 -33.48 11.76
C THR A 100 -28.31 -32.08 12.02
N GLN A 101 -28.25 -31.63 13.28
CA GLN A 101 -27.56 -30.37 13.64
C GLN A 101 -26.05 -30.41 13.36
N GLU A 102 -25.39 -31.53 13.70
CA GLU A 102 -23.96 -31.74 13.44
C GLU A 102 -23.68 -31.79 11.93
N ALA A 103 -24.55 -32.44 11.15
CA ALA A 103 -24.45 -32.50 9.69
C ALA A 103 -24.64 -31.11 9.05
N THR A 104 -25.62 -30.33 9.51
CA THR A 104 -25.86 -28.94 9.07
C THR A 104 -24.62 -28.07 9.33
N ARG A 105 -24.00 -28.19 10.50
CA ARG A 105 -22.78 -27.42 10.82
C ARG A 105 -21.62 -27.77 9.88
N LYS A 106 -21.39 -29.05 9.60
CA LYS A 106 -20.34 -29.49 8.66
C LYS A 106 -20.58 -28.99 7.23
N LEU A 107 -21.84 -28.92 6.78
CA LEU A 107 -22.21 -28.34 5.49
C LEU A 107 -21.88 -26.85 5.41
N VAL A 108 -22.23 -26.07 6.44
CA VAL A 108 -21.90 -24.64 6.53
C VAL A 108 -20.38 -24.44 6.48
N GLU A 109 -19.62 -25.21 7.25
CA GLU A 109 -18.15 -25.14 7.27
C GLU A 109 -17.52 -25.51 5.91
N SER A 110 -18.12 -26.45 5.17
CA SER A 110 -17.68 -26.79 3.82
C SER A 110 -17.97 -25.68 2.81
N LEU A 111 -19.12 -25.00 2.93
CA LEU A 111 -19.51 -23.91 2.03
C LEU A 111 -18.72 -22.62 2.28
N MET A 112 -18.24 -22.41 3.50
CA MET A 112 -17.35 -21.27 3.82
C MET A 112 -15.97 -21.37 3.15
N LYS A 113 -15.56 -22.55 2.67
CA LYS A 113 -14.26 -22.77 1.99
C LYS A 113 -14.29 -22.45 0.48
N PHE A 114 -15.46 -22.17 -0.09
CA PHE A 114 -15.66 -21.75 -1.48
C PHE A 114 -15.95 -20.24 -1.55
#